data_AF-A0A699XN59-F1
#
_entry.id   AF-A0A699XN59-F1
#
_cell.length_a   1.000
_cell.length_b   1.000
_cell.length_c   1.000
_cell.angle_alpha   90.00
_cell.angle_beta   90.00
_cell.angle_gamma   90.00
#
_symmetry.space_group_name_H-M   'P 1'
#
loop_
_entity.id
_entity.type
_entity.pdbx_description
1 polymer ?
#
loop_
_entity_poly.entity_id
_entity_poly.type
_entity_poly.pdbx_seq_one_letter_code
_entity_poly.pdbx_strand_id
1 'polypeptide(L)'
;LELDYFEICDQENVEIVSLKDTPIEKLVPNGVKTTDGRIHECDALIMATGFDSITGGLTQMDIRGVSGQSLAEKWSNGVYSL
;
A
#
# COMPACT_ATOMS: atom_id res chain seq x y z
N LEU A 1 20.61 -3.19 1.09
CA LEU A 1 19.22 -3.03 1.59
C LEU A 1 18.45 -4.33 1.42
N GLU A 2 18.69 -5.04 0.32
CA GLU A 2 18.30 -6.44 0.19
C GLU A 2 19.56 -7.29 0.40
N LEU A 3 19.62 -7.96 1.55
CA LEU A 3 20.51 -9.09 1.76
C LEU A 3 19.60 -10.32 1.76
N ASP A 4 19.96 -11.30 0.96
CA ASP A 4 19.38 -12.65 1.00
C ASP A 4 17.87 -12.75 0.68
N TYR A 5 17.32 -11.84 -0.13
CA TYR A 5 15.87 -11.80 -0.45
C TYR A 5 15.37 -13.13 -1.04
N PHE A 6 16.07 -13.65 -2.06
CA PHE A 6 15.65 -14.89 -2.72
C PHE A 6 15.87 -16.11 -1.82
N GLU A 7 16.93 -16.10 -1.03
CA GLU A 7 17.25 -17.14 -0.06
C GLU A 7 16.20 -17.24 1.05
N ILE A 8 15.63 -16.10 1.49
CA ILE A 8 14.50 -16.08 2.43
C ILE A 8 13.24 -16.66 1.76
N CYS A 9 13.00 -16.34 0.49
CA CYS A 9 11.85 -16.87 -0.25
C CYS A 9 11.84 -18.40 -0.36
N ASP A 10 13.01 -19.05 -0.31
CA ASP A 10 13.15 -20.51 -0.41
C ASP A 10 13.07 -21.25 0.94
N GLN A 11 12.92 -20.55 2.06
CA GLN A 11 12.84 -21.20 3.38
C GLN A 11 11.50 -21.95 3.55
N GLU A 12 11.54 -23.09 4.27
CA GLU A 12 10.36 -23.94 4.50
C GLU A 12 9.19 -23.24 5.21
N ASN A 13 9.48 -22.18 5.97
CA ASN A 13 8.49 -21.39 6.72
C ASN A 13 7.99 -20.15 5.97
N VAL A 14 8.34 -19.99 4.69
CA VAL A 14 7.92 -18.86 3.87
C VAL A 14 7.00 -19.36 2.76
N GLU A 15 5.87 -18.67 2.60
CA GLU A 15 4.94 -18.90 1.50
C GLU A 15 4.83 -17.63 0.66
N ILE A 16 5.06 -17.77 -0.65
CA ILE A 16 4.84 -16.70 -1.62
C ILE A 16 3.47 -16.89 -2.28
N VAL A 17 2.60 -15.90 -2.12
CA VAL A 17 1.24 -15.90 -2.68
C VAL A 17 1.16 -14.89 -3.82
N SER A 18 0.87 -15.35 -5.04
CA SER A 18 0.69 -14.48 -6.21
C SER A 18 -0.68 -13.81 -6.19
N LEU A 19 -0.74 -12.55 -5.74
CA LEU A 19 -2.00 -11.79 -5.73
C LEU A 19 -2.50 -11.38 -7.12
N LYS A 20 -1.73 -11.61 -8.18
CA LYS A 20 -2.20 -11.47 -9.57
C LYS A 20 -3.10 -12.62 -9.97
N ASP A 21 -2.78 -13.83 -9.52
CA ASP A 21 -3.53 -15.05 -9.85
C ASP A 21 -4.65 -15.28 -8.84
N THR A 22 -4.38 -15.05 -7.55
CA THR A 22 -5.35 -15.18 -6.46
C THR A 22 -5.44 -13.87 -5.66
N PRO A 23 -6.15 -12.84 -6.17
CA PRO A 23 -6.33 -11.58 -5.45
C PRO A 23 -6.92 -11.76 -4.05
N ILE A 24 -6.67 -10.78 -3.17
CA ILE A 24 -7.31 -10.70 -1.85
C ILE A 24 -8.80 -10.43 -2.06
N GLU A 25 -9.65 -11.31 -1.52
CA GLU A 25 -11.11 -11.13 -1.49
C GLU A 25 -11.51 -10.23 -0.31
N LYS A 26 -11.01 -10.53 0.90
CA LYS A 26 -11.30 -9.77 2.12
C LYS A 26 -10.36 -10.16 3.26
N LEU A 27 -10.27 -9.27 4.25
CA LEU A 27 -9.73 -9.61 5.57
C LEU A 27 -10.81 -10.31 6.40
N VAL A 28 -10.39 -11.30 7.18
CA VAL A 28 -11.23 -12.04 8.15
C VAL A 28 -10.56 -11.99 9.52
N PRO A 29 -11.26 -12.26 10.64
CA PRO A 29 -10.70 -12.08 11.98
C PRO A 29 -9.39 -12.82 12.25
N ASN A 30 -9.16 -13.96 11.58
CA ASN A 30 -7.96 -14.78 11.73
C ASN A 30 -6.96 -14.67 10.57
N GLY A 31 -7.17 -13.80 9.57
CA GLY A 31 -6.23 -13.70 8.45
C GLY A 31 -6.77 -13.06 7.17
N VAL A 32 -6.19 -13.47 6.04
CA VAL A 32 -6.48 -12.94 4.70
C VAL A 32 -7.12 -14.00 3.84
N LYS A 33 -8.32 -13.74 3.31
CA LYS A 33 -9.00 -14.63 2.36
C LYS A 33 -8.66 -14.23 0.93
N THR A 34 -8.16 -15.17 0.14
CA THR A 34 -7.91 -15.04 -1.29
C THR A 34 -9.06 -15.62 -2.12
N THR A 35 -9.14 -15.21 -3.39
CA THR A 35 -10.24 -15.57 -4.32
C THR A 35 -10.31 -17.06 -4.68
N ASP A 36 -9.26 -17.84 -4.42
CA ASP A 36 -9.26 -19.31 -4.49
C ASP A 36 -9.99 -19.98 -3.30
N GLY A 37 -10.46 -19.17 -2.34
CA GLY A 37 -11.19 -19.63 -1.16
C GLY A 37 -10.31 -19.94 0.04
N ARG A 38 -8.97 -19.89 -0.09
CA ARG A 38 -8.04 -20.14 1.00
C ARG A 38 -8.03 -18.97 2.00
N ILE A 39 -7.85 -19.30 3.27
CA ILE A 39 -7.56 -18.33 4.34
C ILE A 39 -6.10 -18.52 4.73
N HIS A 40 -5.28 -17.49 4.53
CA HIS A 40 -3.94 -17.40 5.05
C HIS A 40 -4.02 -16.83 6.46
N GLU A 41 -3.92 -17.70 7.47
CA GLU A 41 -4.00 -17.31 8.87
C GLU A 41 -2.78 -16.48 9.27
N CYS A 42 -3.00 -15.40 10.01
CA CYS A 42 -1.91 -14.58 10.52
C CYS A 42 -2.31 -13.87 11.82
N ASP A 43 -1.38 -13.82 12.75
CA ASP A 43 -1.52 -13.03 13.99
C ASP A 43 -1.20 -11.55 13.75
N ALA A 44 -0.42 -11.24 12.72
CA ALA A 44 -0.01 -9.90 12.35
C ALA A 44 -0.04 -9.71 10.83
N LEU A 45 -0.53 -8.54 10.41
CA LEU A 45 -0.56 -8.11 9.01
C LEU A 45 0.32 -6.86 8.83
N ILE A 46 1.35 -6.97 7.99
CA ILE A 46 2.31 -5.88 7.75
C ILE A 46 1.94 -5.15 6.45
N MET A 47 1.66 -3.86 6.56
CA MET A 47 1.32 -3.00 5.41
C MET A 47 2.59 -2.36 4.83
N ALA A 48 3.29 -3.10 3.97
CA ALA A 48 4.45 -2.60 3.22
C ALA A 48 4.06 -1.96 1.87
N THR A 49 2.89 -1.30 1.80
CA THR A 49 2.29 -0.77 0.57
C THR A 49 2.79 0.61 0.15
N GLY A 50 3.88 1.10 0.75
CA GLY A 50 4.48 2.38 0.44
C GLY A 50 3.69 3.58 0.98
N PHE A 51 3.81 4.72 0.29
CA PHE A 51 3.25 6.02 0.69
C PHE A 51 2.62 6.73 -0.51
N ASP A 52 1.69 7.64 -0.24
CA ASP A 52 1.37 8.72 -1.19
C ASP A 52 2.54 9.71 -1.18
N SER A 53 3.52 9.44 -2.05
CA SER A 53 4.86 10.03 -2.01
C SER A 53 4.96 11.43 -2.61
N ILE A 54 3.94 11.89 -3.34
CA ILE A 54 4.01 13.13 -4.10
C ILE A 54 3.00 14.15 -3.57
N THR A 55 1.76 13.74 -3.35
CA THR A 55 0.69 14.66 -2.94
C THR A 55 0.38 14.55 -1.45
N GLY A 56 0.40 13.34 -0.91
CA GLY A 56 -0.28 13.00 0.34
C GLY A 56 0.10 13.86 1.53
N GLY A 57 1.39 14.04 1.77
CA GLY A 57 1.84 14.88 2.89
C GLY A 57 1.35 16.33 2.76
N LEU A 58 1.51 16.94 1.58
CA LEU A 58 1.26 18.37 1.37
C LEU A 58 -0.23 18.70 1.21
N THR A 59 -0.99 17.88 0.49
CA THR A 59 -2.42 18.13 0.26
C THR A 59 -3.27 17.87 1.51
N GLN A 60 -2.75 17.15 2.51
CA GLN A 60 -3.42 16.92 3.81
C GLN A 60 -3.22 18.05 4.84
N MET A 61 -2.29 18.98 4.62
CA MET A 61 -1.91 20.03 5.59
C MET A 61 -2.71 21.36 5.49
N ASP A 62 -3.84 21.39 4.77
CA ASP A 62 -4.65 22.60 4.47
C ASP A 62 -3.81 23.85 4.08
N ILE A 63 -2.82 23.66 3.21
CA ILE A 63 -1.98 24.74 2.70
C ILE A 63 -2.80 25.61 1.74
N ARG A 64 -2.86 26.92 1.97
CA ARG A 64 -3.63 27.88 1.15
C ARG A 64 -2.76 28.94 0.51
N GLY A 65 -3.00 29.20 -0.77
CA GLY A 65 -2.32 30.23 -1.56
C GLY A 65 -3.07 31.56 -1.59
N VAL A 66 -2.70 32.41 -2.54
CA VAL A 66 -3.37 33.70 -2.80
C VAL A 66 -4.84 33.46 -3.15
N SER A 67 -5.72 34.35 -2.68
CA SER A 67 -7.18 34.22 -2.84
C SER A 67 -7.82 33.02 -2.15
N GLY A 68 -7.09 32.32 -1.27
CA GLY A 68 -7.62 31.25 -0.42
C GLY A 68 -7.74 29.88 -1.08
N GLN A 69 -7.29 29.73 -2.35
CA GLN A 69 -7.26 28.44 -3.05
C GLN A 69 -6.37 27.45 -2.29
N SER A 70 -6.87 26.24 -2.05
CA SER A 70 -6.08 25.20 -1.38
C SER A 70 -5.06 24.56 -2.33
N LEU A 71 -3.96 24.06 -1.77
CA LEU A 71 -2.97 23.31 -2.52
C LEU A 71 -3.56 22.02 -3.11
N ALA A 72 -4.50 21.39 -2.38
CA ALA A 72 -5.24 20.23 -2.86
C ALA A 72 -6.08 20.55 -4.11
N GLU A 73 -6.77 21.70 -4.13
CA GLU A 73 -7.51 22.16 -5.32
C GLU A 73 -6.55 22.40 -6.50
N LYS A 74 -5.44 23.11 -6.26
CA LYS A 74 -4.45 23.42 -7.29
C LYS A 74 -3.87 22.16 -7.92
N TRP A 75 -3.55 21.15 -7.12
CA TRP A 75 -2.89 19.91 -7.58
C TRP A 75 -3.86 18.76 -7.93
N SER A 76 -5.16 19.05 -8.08
CA SER A 76 -6.19 18.05 -8.40
C SER A 76 -5.94 17.27 -9.70
N ASN A 77 -5.22 17.84 -10.66
CA ASN A 77 -4.91 17.22 -11.95
C ASN A 77 -3.40 16.91 -12.11
N GLY A 78 -2.65 16.88 -11.02
CA GLY A 78 -1.22 16.63 -11.01
C GLY A 78 -0.44 17.73 -10.29
N VAL A 79 0.79 17.40 -9.91
CA VAL A 79 1.70 18.33 -9.24
C VAL A 79 2.47 19.12 -10.28
N TYR A 80 2.36 20.44 -10.19
CA TYR A 80 3.13 21.36 -11.02
C TYR A 80 3.55 22.57 -10.19
N SER A 81 4.75 23.04 -10.49
CA SER A 81 5.31 24.30 -10.03
C SER A 81 5.46 25.19 -11.25
N LEU A 82 5.02 26.45 -11.16
CA LEU A 82 4.80 27.45 -12.22
C LEU A 82 3.36 27.45 -12.74
#